data_AF-A0A927QZ36-F1
#
_entry.id   AF-A0A927QZ36-F1
#
_cell.length_a   1.000
_cell.length_b   1.000
_cell.length_c   1.000
_cell.angle_alpha   90.00
_cell.angle_beta   90.00
_cell.angle_gamma   90.00
#
_symmetry.space_group_name_H-M   'P 1'
#
loop_
_entity.id
_entity.type
_entity.pdbx_description
1 polymer ?
#
loop_
_entity_poly.entity_id
_entity_poly.type
_entity_poly.pdbx_seq_one_letter_code
_entity_poly.pdbx_strand_id
1 'polypeptide(L)'
;MQIEKLFLALFSFIVYSIHMDKIGGDSSVKPENNHRIERVIGNNVILVKELGTDREYVWLGKGIGFGTKASEFIDAKDPRIEKRYRLDDRDQLTQYHSFLEGIDPEVIGISETIIAQIETHFSTPVNHKVYFALPSHIQFAIHRLRNGMDIVNPFLYETKMFFPMEYKIAQQAAELISKQFQINIPDDEVGFLTYHVHSAVTNVPVGQLVKFSSLINEMVETIEHFRSIRIPKESMDYVRLVTHLRFSLERVTQKKVVSNPFLKQMKKQYKEEYRLALELAEVMKDHLQTEIPEDEVGFLVMHLNRLFQVYTS
;
A
#
# COMPACT_ATOMS: atom_id res chain seq x y z
N MET A 1 -19.23 0.49 -12.72
CA MET A 1 -18.84 -0.83 -13.27
C MET A 1 -17.69 -0.82 -14.29
N GLN A 2 -17.49 0.19 -15.16
CA GLN A 2 -16.33 0.24 -16.08
C GLN A 2 -15.10 1.02 -15.53
N ILE A 3 -15.30 1.91 -14.55
CA ILE A 3 -14.23 2.74 -13.95
C ILE A 3 -13.51 2.01 -12.79
N GLU A 4 -14.21 1.18 -12.00
CA GLU A 4 -13.58 0.32 -10.98
C GLU A 4 -12.65 -0.73 -11.60
N LYS A 5 -12.97 -1.22 -12.81
CA LYS A 5 -12.09 -2.13 -13.54
C LYS A 5 -10.82 -1.45 -14.04
N LEU A 6 -10.83 -0.13 -14.26
CA LEU A 6 -9.63 0.62 -14.64
C LEU A 6 -8.68 0.84 -13.44
N PHE A 7 -9.26 1.04 -12.24
CA PHE A 7 -8.50 1.20 -11.00
C PHE A 7 -7.89 -0.13 -10.52
N LEU A 8 -8.58 -1.26 -10.72
CA LEU A 8 -8.05 -2.60 -10.45
C LEU A 8 -7.07 -3.10 -11.54
N ALA A 9 -7.24 -2.72 -12.81
CA ALA A 9 -6.33 -3.12 -13.88
C ALA A 9 -4.95 -2.44 -13.81
N LEU A 10 -4.87 -1.20 -13.30
CA LEU A 10 -3.59 -0.52 -13.09
C LEU A 10 -2.81 -1.04 -11.86
N PHE A 11 -3.49 -1.66 -10.88
CA PHE A 11 -2.85 -2.22 -9.68
C PHE A 11 -2.53 -3.72 -9.77
N SER A 12 -3.14 -4.47 -10.70
CA SER A 12 -2.99 -5.92 -10.79
C SER A 12 -1.78 -6.42 -11.61
N PHE A 13 -0.91 -5.54 -12.11
CA PHE A 13 0.24 -5.97 -12.94
C PHE A 13 1.61 -5.95 -12.23
N ILE A 14 1.70 -5.59 -10.94
CA ILE A 14 3.01 -5.37 -10.26
C ILE A 14 3.26 -6.33 -9.08
N VAL A 15 2.43 -7.34 -8.84
CA VAL A 15 2.64 -8.24 -7.69
C VAL A 15 2.51 -9.70 -8.10
N TYR A 16 3.57 -10.29 -8.67
CA TYR A 16 3.82 -11.72 -8.50
C TYR A 16 5.30 -12.09 -8.67
N SER A 17 5.79 -12.87 -7.70
CA SER A 17 7.04 -13.66 -7.65
C SER A 17 8.38 -12.97 -7.39
N ILE A 18 8.82 -13.04 -6.14
CA ILE A 18 10.21 -12.92 -5.69
C ILE A 18 10.75 -14.35 -5.49
N HIS A 19 11.81 -14.71 -6.21
CA HIS A 19 12.78 -15.71 -5.76
C HIS A 19 14.09 -14.98 -5.46
N MET A 20 14.60 -15.20 -4.25
CA MET A 20 15.82 -14.60 -3.72
C MET A 20 16.99 -15.52 -4.06
N ASP A 21 17.91 -15.07 -4.91
CA ASP A 21 19.24 -15.68 -5.00
C ASP A 21 20.31 -14.75 -4.42
N LYS A 22 20.98 -15.29 -3.40
CA LYS A 22 22.24 -14.80 -2.86
C LYS A 22 23.36 -15.18 -3.82
N ILE A 23 24.17 -14.21 -4.24
CA ILE A 23 25.50 -14.44 -4.82
C ILE A 23 26.41 -13.44 -4.08
N GLY A 24 27.43 -13.82 -3.32
CA GLY A 24 28.46 -14.81 -3.60
C GLY A 24 29.71 -14.02 -4.00
N GLY A 25 30.63 -13.82 -3.05
CA GLY A 25 31.85 -13.05 -3.26
C GLY A 25 32.90 -13.80 -4.06
N ASP A 26 33.66 -13.08 -4.88
CA ASP A 26 35.04 -13.42 -5.22
C ASP A 26 35.85 -12.12 -5.42
N SER A 27 37.10 -12.19 -5.01
CA SER A 27 38.03 -11.09 -4.79
C SER A 27 39.09 -10.99 -5.89
N SER A 28 39.21 -9.84 -6.55
CA SER A 28 40.50 -9.32 -7.04
C SER A 28 40.39 -7.81 -7.32
N VAL A 29 41.45 -7.07 -6.98
CA VAL A 29 41.46 -5.63 -6.70
C VAL A 29 41.54 -4.73 -7.94
N LYS A 30 40.66 -3.72 -8.03
CA LYS A 30 40.93 -2.36 -8.56
C LYS A 30 40.07 -1.34 -7.78
N PRO A 31 40.62 -0.26 -7.19
CA PRO A 31 39.83 0.90 -6.74
C PRO A 31 39.64 1.88 -7.92
N GLU A 32 38.62 2.74 -8.05
CA GLU A 32 37.68 3.23 -7.03
C GLU A 32 36.44 3.97 -7.59
N ASN A 33 36.10 3.90 -8.88
CA ASN A 33 34.87 4.54 -9.42
C ASN A 33 34.44 3.90 -10.76
N ASN A 34 33.80 2.73 -10.70
CA ASN A 34 33.38 1.98 -11.90
C ASN A 34 32.01 2.40 -12.45
N HIS A 35 31.43 3.49 -11.95
CA HIS A 35 30.04 3.82 -12.19
C HIS A 35 29.88 5.31 -12.47
N ARG A 36 29.32 5.64 -13.63
CA ARG A 36 29.05 7.02 -14.06
C ARG A 36 27.58 7.34 -13.85
N ILE A 37 27.28 8.47 -13.23
CA ILE A 37 25.90 8.96 -13.08
C ILE A 37 25.42 9.43 -14.46
N GLU A 38 24.48 8.72 -15.06
CA GLU A 38 23.84 9.14 -16.32
C GLU A 38 22.83 10.26 -16.04
N ARG A 39 22.06 10.12 -14.95
CA ARG A 39 21.01 11.08 -14.60
C ARG A 39 20.77 11.12 -13.10
N VAL A 40 20.64 12.32 -12.56
CA VAL A 40 20.13 12.56 -11.21
C VAL A 40 18.61 12.71 -11.33
N ILE A 41 17.87 11.74 -10.77
CA ILE A 41 16.40 11.68 -10.89
C ILE A 41 15.76 12.46 -9.75
N GLY A 42 16.33 12.32 -8.55
CA GLY A 42 15.95 13.06 -7.36
C GLY A 42 17.09 13.02 -6.34
N ASN A 43 16.87 13.57 -5.15
CA ASN A 43 17.84 13.50 -4.06
C ASN A 43 18.12 12.07 -3.60
N ASN A 44 17.18 11.14 -3.77
CA ASN A 44 17.28 9.77 -3.25
C ASN A 44 17.37 8.68 -4.35
N VAL A 45 17.38 9.09 -5.62
CA VAL A 45 17.39 8.18 -6.77
C VAL A 45 18.34 8.70 -7.85
N ILE A 46 19.26 7.85 -8.29
CA ILE A 46 20.14 8.14 -9.43
C ILE A 46 20.18 6.98 -10.42
N LEU A 47 20.37 7.32 -11.70
CA LEU A 47 20.63 6.39 -12.79
C LEU A 47 22.13 6.37 -13.05
N VAL A 48 22.69 5.17 -13.11
CA VAL A 48 24.15 4.97 -13.08
C VAL A 48 24.54 3.90 -14.08
N LYS A 49 25.55 4.15 -14.92
CA LYS A 49 26.10 3.20 -15.88
C LYS A 49 27.44 2.64 -15.40
N GLU A 50 27.60 1.32 -15.43
CA GLU A 50 28.87 0.67 -15.14
C GLU A 50 29.84 0.85 -16.31
N LEU A 51 31.06 1.31 -16.01
CA LEU A 51 32.08 1.58 -17.01
C LEU A 51 32.59 0.30 -17.66
N GLY A 52 32.76 0.36 -18.99
CA GLY A 52 33.23 -0.78 -19.78
C GLY A 52 32.18 -1.84 -20.02
N THR A 53 30.94 -1.64 -19.58
CA THR A 53 29.79 -2.48 -19.90
C THR A 53 28.64 -1.61 -20.41
N ASP A 54 27.60 -2.24 -20.95
CA ASP A 54 26.33 -1.56 -21.26
C ASP A 54 25.34 -1.66 -20.09
N ARG A 55 25.82 -2.05 -18.90
CA ARG A 55 24.97 -2.28 -17.74
C ARG A 55 24.65 -0.97 -17.08
N GLU A 56 23.37 -0.70 -16.96
CA GLU A 56 22.85 0.45 -16.25
C GLU A 56 22.19 0.00 -14.95
N TYR A 57 22.11 0.90 -13.99
CA TYR A 57 21.62 0.63 -12.65
C TYR A 57 20.80 1.80 -12.11
N VAL A 58 19.73 1.51 -11.38
CA VAL A 58 19.05 2.48 -10.52
C VAL A 58 19.56 2.28 -9.10
N TRP A 59 20.16 3.31 -8.53
CA TRP A 59 20.61 3.30 -7.14
C TRP A 59 19.67 4.12 -6.28
N LEU A 60 19.21 3.51 -5.19
CA LEU A 60 18.38 4.13 -4.17
C LEU A 60 19.19 4.29 -2.89
N GLY A 61 19.00 5.44 -2.26
CA GLY A 61 19.78 5.75 -1.07
C GLY A 61 19.52 7.15 -0.56
N LYS A 62 19.48 7.32 0.76
CA LYS A 62 19.26 8.63 1.36
C LYS A 62 20.32 9.64 0.92
N GLY A 63 19.90 10.68 0.21
CA GLY A 63 20.77 11.74 -0.30
C GLY A 63 21.78 11.28 -1.36
N ILE A 64 21.54 10.15 -2.03
CA ILE A 64 22.46 9.63 -3.06
C ILE A 64 22.60 10.56 -4.26
N GLY A 65 21.52 11.24 -4.65
CA GLY A 65 21.50 12.22 -5.73
C GLY A 65 21.77 13.65 -5.27
N PHE A 66 21.66 13.92 -3.96
CA PHE A 66 21.89 15.27 -3.42
C PHE A 66 23.34 15.73 -3.64
N GLY A 67 23.49 16.90 -4.25
CA GLY A 67 24.79 17.49 -4.54
C GLY A 67 25.60 16.81 -5.63
N THR A 68 25.02 15.82 -6.32
CA THR A 68 25.65 15.12 -7.45
C THR A 68 25.22 15.70 -8.80
N LYS A 69 26.00 15.49 -9.85
CA LYS A 69 25.67 15.91 -11.22
C LYS A 69 25.74 14.73 -12.20
N ALA A 70 24.96 14.84 -13.26
CA ALA A 70 25.11 13.95 -14.41
C ALA A 70 26.55 14.02 -14.94
N SER A 71 27.06 12.89 -15.42
CA SER A 71 28.45 12.65 -15.85
C SER A 71 29.51 12.60 -14.74
N GLU A 72 29.14 12.78 -13.47
CA GLU A 72 30.07 12.49 -12.34
C GLU A 72 30.20 10.99 -12.10
N PHE A 73 31.27 10.60 -11.42
CA PHE A 73 31.50 9.20 -11.04
C PHE A 73 31.16 8.98 -9.57
N ILE A 74 30.61 7.81 -9.27
CA ILE A 74 30.24 7.42 -7.91
C ILE A 74 30.75 6.03 -7.61
N ASP A 75 31.23 5.82 -6.38
CA ASP A 75 31.80 4.53 -5.99
C ASP A 75 30.66 3.53 -5.78
N ALA A 76 30.85 2.31 -6.28
CA ALA A 76 30.02 1.17 -5.94
C ALA A 76 30.15 0.75 -4.47
N LYS A 77 30.80 1.53 -3.61
CA LYS A 77 30.83 1.37 -2.16
C LYS A 77 30.32 2.61 -1.43
N ASP A 78 29.76 3.59 -2.15
CA ASP A 78 29.20 4.79 -1.53
C ASP A 78 28.21 4.38 -0.42
N PRO A 79 28.43 4.83 0.83
CA PRO A 79 27.66 4.39 1.99
C PRO A 79 26.20 4.85 1.93
N ARG A 80 25.88 5.84 1.09
CA ARG A 80 24.50 6.28 0.86
C ARG A 80 23.71 5.25 0.07
N ILE A 81 24.36 4.30 -0.62
CA ILE A 81 23.66 3.32 -1.45
C ILE A 81 23.01 2.26 -0.55
N GLU A 82 21.69 2.25 -0.50
CA GLU A 82 20.90 1.28 0.25
C GLU A 82 20.46 0.12 -0.63
N LYS A 83 20.15 0.38 -1.90
CA LYS A 83 19.73 -0.65 -2.85
C LYS A 83 20.15 -0.34 -4.28
N ARG A 84 20.46 -1.39 -5.04
CA ARG A 84 20.86 -1.32 -6.45
C ARG A 84 20.01 -2.25 -7.26
N TYR A 85 19.57 -1.77 -8.41
CA TYR A 85 18.83 -2.55 -9.41
C TYR A 85 19.56 -2.46 -10.74
N ARG A 86 19.79 -3.57 -11.44
CA ARG A 86 20.50 -3.61 -12.73
C ARG A 86 19.51 -3.70 -13.90
N LEU A 87 19.56 -2.77 -14.85
CA LEU A 87 18.59 -2.63 -15.94
C LEU A 87 18.53 -3.82 -16.93
N ASP A 88 19.50 -4.73 -16.90
CA ASP A 88 19.52 -5.94 -17.73
C ASP A 88 18.43 -6.97 -17.34
N ASP A 89 17.76 -6.80 -16.20
CA ASP A 89 16.61 -7.61 -15.76
C ASP A 89 15.33 -7.09 -16.44
N ARG A 90 15.03 -7.65 -17.62
CA ARG A 90 14.30 -7.00 -18.72
C ARG A 90 12.89 -6.47 -18.44
N ASP A 91 12.14 -7.02 -17.49
CA ASP A 91 10.72 -6.65 -17.36
C ASP A 91 10.46 -5.56 -16.32
N GLN A 92 11.23 -5.53 -15.23
CA GLN A 92 10.96 -4.61 -14.12
C GLN A 92 11.63 -3.25 -14.30
N LEU A 93 12.73 -3.17 -15.03
CA LEU A 93 13.58 -1.97 -15.05
C LEU A 93 13.46 -1.12 -16.33
N THR A 94 13.07 -1.72 -17.46
CA THR A 94 12.52 -0.94 -18.60
C THR A 94 11.26 -0.17 -18.17
N GLN A 95 10.46 -0.75 -17.26
CA GLN A 95 9.36 -0.04 -16.62
C GLN A 95 9.86 1.13 -15.76
N TYR A 96 10.97 0.98 -15.01
CA TYR A 96 11.54 2.08 -14.21
C TYR A 96 12.03 3.23 -15.08
N HIS A 97 12.78 2.95 -16.14
CA HIS A 97 13.28 3.99 -17.05
C HIS A 97 12.12 4.76 -17.71
N SER A 98 11.15 4.01 -18.26
CA SER A 98 9.96 4.61 -18.88
C SER A 98 9.10 5.38 -17.88
N PHE A 99 9.00 4.88 -16.64
CA PHE A 99 8.27 5.53 -15.55
C PHE A 99 8.89 6.88 -15.18
N LEU A 100 10.21 6.93 -15.03
CA LEU A 100 10.92 8.15 -14.65
C LEU A 100 10.98 9.20 -15.76
N GLU A 101 10.93 8.79 -17.03
CA GLU A 101 10.73 9.72 -18.14
C GLU A 101 9.32 10.31 -18.18
N GLY A 102 8.33 9.59 -17.67
CA GLY A 102 6.92 9.98 -17.66
C GLY A 102 6.46 10.82 -16.47
N ILE A 103 7.28 10.96 -15.42
CA ILE A 103 6.93 11.75 -14.23
C ILE A 103 7.56 13.14 -14.26
N ASP A 104 6.73 14.13 -13.95
CA ASP A 104 7.15 15.52 -13.77
C ASP A 104 8.21 15.63 -12.64
N PRO A 105 9.39 16.26 -12.90
CA PRO A 105 10.41 16.48 -11.87
C PRO A 105 9.88 17.19 -10.61
N GLU A 106 8.89 18.06 -10.73
CA GLU A 106 8.25 18.69 -9.56
C GLU A 106 7.50 17.66 -8.70
N VAL A 107 6.89 16.65 -9.34
CA VAL A 107 6.22 15.54 -8.65
C VAL A 107 7.23 14.68 -7.90
N ILE A 108 8.42 14.45 -8.49
CA ILE A 108 9.51 13.75 -7.80
C ILE A 108 9.94 14.55 -6.57
N GLY A 109 10.21 15.85 -6.74
CA GLY A 109 10.66 16.72 -5.65
C GLY A 109 9.67 16.81 -4.48
N ILE A 110 8.37 16.94 -4.76
CA ILE A 110 7.36 16.96 -3.68
C ILE A 110 7.26 15.60 -2.99
N SER A 111 7.39 14.50 -3.75
CA SER A 111 7.32 13.15 -3.21
C SER A 111 8.47 12.89 -2.25
N GLU A 112 9.69 13.33 -2.58
CA GLU A 112 10.84 13.23 -1.67
C GLU A 112 10.65 14.04 -0.39
N THR A 113 10.04 15.22 -0.49
CA THR A 113 9.69 16.03 0.67
C THR A 113 8.71 15.30 1.58
N ILE A 114 7.68 14.69 1.00
CA ILE A 114 6.68 13.90 1.75
C ILE A 114 7.33 12.65 2.37
N ILE A 115 8.17 11.94 1.62
CA ILE A 115 8.90 10.77 2.12
C ILE A 115 9.78 11.14 3.32
N ALA A 116 10.48 12.27 3.27
CA ALA A 116 11.27 12.77 4.39
C ALA A 116 10.41 13.08 5.64
N GLN A 117 9.18 13.59 5.45
CA GLN A 117 8.23 13.78 6.55
C GLN A 117 7.81 12.44 7.17
N ILE A 118 7.52 11.43 6.34
CA ILE A 118 7.17 10.09 6.80
C ILE A 118 8.31 9.51 7.64
N GLU A 119 9.55 9.55 7.15
CA GLU A 119 10.73 9.07 7.89
C GLU A 119 10.89 9.77 9.25
N THR A 120 10.68 11.09 9.27
CA THR A 120 10.80 11.90 10.49
C THR A 120 9.75 11.52 11.53
N HIS A 121 8.51 11.27 11.09
CA HIS A 121 7.41 10.94 11.99
C HIS A 121 7.46 9.52 12.54
N PHE A 122 7.85 8.53 11.73
CA PHE A 122 7.81 7.11 12.14
C PHE A 122 9.14 6.60 12.71
N SER A 123 10.24 7.34 12.56
CA SER A 123 11.59 6.92 13.01
C SER A 123 12.01 5.53 12.48
N THR A 124 11.42 5.11 11.35
CA THR A 124 11.70 3.85 10.67
C THR A 124 12.15 4.12 9.24
N PRO A 125 13.06 3.30 8.68
CA PRO A 125 13.37 3.37 7.26
C PRO A 125 12.12 3.09 6.43
N VAL A 126 11.85 3.93 5.44
CA VAL A 126 10.74 3.70 4.52
C VAL A 126 11.05 2.55 3.57
N ASN A 127 10.02 1.85 3.14
CA ASN A 127 10.08 0.90 2.06
C ASN A 127 10.47 1.60 0.76
N HIS A 128 11.60 1.20 0.16
CA HIS A 128 12.09 1.73 -1.12
C HIS A 128 11.05 1.76 -2.26
N LYS A 129 10.00 0.93 -2.23
CA LYS A 129 8.89 0.99 -3.20
C LYS A 129 8.14 2.32 -3.17
N VAL A 130 8.22 3.07 -2.06
CA VAL A 130 7.58 4.39 -1.90
C VAL A 130 8.11 5.40 -2.92
N TYR A 131 9.39 5.32 -3.28
CA TYR A 131 10.02 6.18 -4.29
C TYR A 131 9.45 5.97 -5.71
N PHE A 132 8.62 4.94 -5.90
CA PHE A 132 7.86 4.72 -7.13
C PHE A 132 6.38 4.99 -6.89
N ALA A 133 5.80 4.30 -5.92
CA ALA A 133 4.35 4.29 -5.70
C ALA A 133 3.79 5.68 -5.39
N LEU A 134 4.50 6.48 -4.59
CA LEU A 134 4.02 7.81 -4.20
C LEU A 134 4.09 8.81 -5.36
N PRO A 135 5.22 8.98 -6.08
CA PRO A 135 5.24 9.79 -7.30
C PRO A 135 4.20 9.37 -8.35
N SER A 136 4.00 8.06 -8.58
CA SER A 136 2.97 7.59 -9.54
C SER A 136 1.59 8.08 -9.14
N HIS A 137 1.26 7.91 -7.85
CA HIS A 137 -0.03 8.30 -7.31
C HIS A 137 -0.24 9.81 -7.39
N ILE A 138 0.76 10.61 -6.99
CA ILE A 138 0.67 12.08 -7.04
C ILE A 138 0.53 12.57 -8.48
N GLN A 139 1.33 12.05 -9.42
CA GLN A 139 1.24 12.41 -10.83
C GLN A 139 -0.16 12.14 -11.39
N PHE A 140 -0.72 10.97 -11.07
CA PHE A 140 -2.05 10.57 -11.52
C PHE A 140 -3.15 11.36 -10.83
N ALA A 141 -3.05 11.62 -9.52
CA ALA A 141 -3.97 12.46 -8.76
C ALA A 141 -4.03 13.88 -9.35
N ILE A 142 -2.88 14.50 -9.63
CA ILE A 142 -2.80 15.81 -10.28
C ILE A 142 -3.48 15.77 -11.66
N HIS A 143 -3.15 14.76 -12.49
CA HIS A 143 -3.77 14.60 -13.80
C HIS A 143 -5.29 14.49 -13.68
N ARG A 144 -5.77 13.63 -12.77
CA ARG A 144 -7.20 13.46 -12.48
C ARG A 144 -7.89 14.77 -12.11
N LEU A 145 -7.36 15.47 -11.13
CA LEU A 145 -7.99 16.66 -10.57
C LEU A 145 -8.00 17.82 -11.58
N ARG A 146 -6.92 17.96 -12.38
CA ARG A 146 -6.87 18.96 -13.46
C ARG A 146 -7.86 18.68 -14.59
N ASN A 147 -8.21 17.42 -14.81
CA ASN A 147 -9.19 17.02 -15.82
C ASN A 147 -10.62 16.91 -15.27
N GLY A 148 -10.87 17.33 -14.03
CA GLY A 148 -12.20 17.27 -13.42
C GLY A 148 -12.73 15.84 -13.27
N MET A 149 -11.85 14.85 -13.15
CA MET A 149 -12.26 13.47 -12.92
C MET A 149 -12.53 13.28 -11.42
N ASP A 150 -13.78 12.93 -11.08
CA ASP A 150 -14.16 12.71 -9.69
C ASP A 150 -13.40 11.54 -9.07
N ILE A 151 -13.16 11.66 -7.77
CA ILE A 151 -12.60 10.61 -6.93
C ILE A 151 -13.50 10.41 -5.73
N VAL A 152 -13.79 9.15 -5.45
CA VAL A 152 -14.52 8.74 -4.26
C VAL A 152 -13.69 7.68 -3.55
N ASN A 153 -13.45 7.90 -2.27
CA ASN A 153 -12.90 6.91 -1.37
C ASN A 153 -14.04 6.38 -0.47
N PRO A 154 -14.66 5.25 -0.83
CA PRO A 154 -15.78 4.69 -0.07
C PRO A 154 -15.38 4.25 1.36
N PHE A 155 -14.08 4.20 1.65
CA PHE A 155 -13.49 3.74 2.89
C PHE A 155 -12.80 4.86 3.69
N LEU A 156 -13.12 6.12 3.40
CA LEU A 156 -12.46 7.28 4.02
C LEU A 156 -12.62 7.26 5.55
N TYR A 157 -13.80 6.91 6.06
CA TYR A 157 -14.07 6.85 7.49
C TYR A 157 -13.18 5.79 8.18
N GLU A 158 -13.16 4.59 7.63
CA GLU A 158 -12.37 3.46 8.10
C GLU A 158 -10.87 3.76 7.99
N THR A 159 -10.45 4.46 6.94
CA THR A 159 -9.07 4.90 6.75
C THR A 159 -8.63 5.86 7.84
N LYS A 160 -9.44 6.89 8.15
CA LYS A 160 -9.21 7.83 9.25
C LYS A 160 -9.14 7.11 10.61
N MET A 161 -10.00 6.11 10.80
CA MET A 161 -10.09 5.34 12.02
C MET A 161 -8.89 4.41 12.24
N PHE A 162 -8.47 3.67 11.20
CA PHE A 162 -7.41 2.66 11.31
C PHE A 162 -6.01 3.24 11.23
N PHE A 163 -5.84 4.36 10.52
CA PHE A 163 -4.54 4.95 10.24
C PHE A 163 -4.52 6.44 10.62
N PRO A 164 -4.85 6.81 11.86
CA PRO A 164 -5.02 8.22 12.24
C PRO A 164 -3.71 9.01 12.12
N MET A 165 -2.57 8.36 12.38
CA MET A 165 -1.27 9.02 12.26
C MET A 165 -0.88 9.21 10.79
N GLU A 166 -0.99 8.15 9.99
CA GLU A 166 -0.75 8.20 8.55
C GLU A 166 -1.67 9.20 7.87
N TYR A 167 -2.94 9.29 8.30
CA TYR A 167 -3.92 10.23 7.75
C TYR A 167 -3.49 11.68 8.01
N LYS A 168 -3.01 11.99 9.20
CA LYS A 168 -2.51 13.33 9.52
C LYS A 168 -1.28 13.71 8.67
N ILE A 169 -0.39 12.77 8.39
CA ILE A 169 0.76 12.99 7.50
C ILE A 169 0.28 13.16 6.05
N ALA A 170 -0.71 12.37 5.64
CA ALA A 170 -1.33 12.50 4.33
C ALA A 170 -2.03 13.86 4.14
N GLN A 171 -2.63 14.43 5.18
CA GLN A 171 -3.18 15.79 5.15
C GLN A 171 -2.08 16.83 4.90
N GLN A 172 -0.97 16.74 5.62
CA GLN A 172 0.19 17.62 5.41
C GLN A 172 0.78 17.46 4.00
N ALA A 173 0.86 16.22 3.50
CA ALA A 173 1.27 15.93 2.14
C ALA A 173 0.31 16.56 1.11
N ALA A 174 -1.00 16.46 1.33
CA ALA A 174 -2.01 17.08 0.48
C ALA A 174 -1.89 18.61 0.46
N GLU A 175 -1.61 19.26 1.60
CA GLU A 175 -1.35 20.70 1.66
C GLU A 175 -0.10 21.09 0.85
N LEU A 176 0.97 20.31 0.94
CA LEU A 176 2.21 20.51 0.17
C LEU A 176 1.94 20.40 -1.34
N ILE A 177 1.24 19.34 -1.77
CA ILE A 177 0.88 19.12 -3.17
C ILE A 177 -0.03 20.25 -3.66
N SER A 178 -1.04 20.61 -2.85
CA SER A 178 -1.99 21.68 -3.18
C SER A 178 -1.28 23.00 -3.43
N LYS A 179 -0.32 23.36 -2.56
CA LYS A 179 0.48 24.58 -2.69
C LYS A 179 1.41 24.55 -3.90
N GLN A 180 2.09 23.43 -4.15
CA GLN A 180 3.04 23.31 -5.25
C GLN A 180 2.34 23.40 -6.62
N PHE A 181 1.24 22.66 -6.79
CA PHE A 181 0.58 22.49 -8.09
C PHE A 181 -0.64 23.37 -8.29
N GLN A 182 -1.01 24.18 -7.30
CA GLN A 182 -2.17 25.07 -7.28
C GLN A 182 -3.48 24.33 -7.58
N ILE A 183 -3.69 23.20 -6.91
CA ILE A 183 -4.89 22.36 -7.05
C ILE A 183 -5.52 22.10 -5.69
N ASN A 184 -6.84 21.95 -5.65
CA ASN A 184 -7.53 21.50 -4.44
C ASN A 184 -7.44 19.97 -4.33
N ILE A 185 -6.92 19.46 -3.22
CA ILE A 185 -6.86 18.03 -2.95
C ILE A 185 -8.07 17.66 -2.06
N PRO A 186 -9.04 16.88 -2.57
CA PRO A 186 -10.19 16.45 -1.77
C PRO A 186 -9.81 15.44 -0.68
N ASP A 187 -10.65 15.33 0.33
CA ASP A 187 -10.49 14.39 1.45
C ASP A 187 -10.35 12.92 0.98
N ASP A 188 -10.99 12.56 -0.13
CA ASP A 188 -10.87 11.23 -0.75
C ASP A 188 -9.42 10.92 -1.19
N GLU A 189 -8.72 11.91 -1.76
CA GLU A 189 -7.29 11.78 -2.11
C GLU A 189 -6.42 11.67 -0.88
N VAL A 190 -6.73 12.43 0.18
CA VAL A 190 -6.05 12.30 1.47
C VAL A 190 -6.18 10.87 1.99
N GLY A 191 -7.36 10.25 1.83
CA GLY A 191 -7.57 8.84 2.15
C GLY A 191 -6.67 7.89 1.34
N PHE A 192 -6.48 8.11 0.03
CA PHE A 192 -5.55 7.28 -0.75
C PHE A 192 -4.08 7.54 -0.42
N LEU A 193 -3.68 8.79 -0.20
CA LEU A 193 -2.35 9.15 0.28
C LEU A 193 -2.03 8.47 1.61
N THR A 194 -3.04 8.32 2.49
CA THR A 194 -2.90 7.59 3.76
C THR A 194 -2.43 6.15 3.54
N TYR A 195 -2.94 5.46 2.53
CA TYR A 195 -2.47 4.10 2.19
C TYR A 195 -1.02 4.11 1.70
N HIS A 196 -0.61 5.11 0.92
CA HIS A 196 0.79 5.22 0.49
C HIS A 196 1.73 5.46 1.68
N VAL A 197 1.33 6.29 2.66
CA VAL A 197 2.07 6.48 3.90
C VAL A 197 2.14 5.17 4.69
N HIS A 198 1.02 4.47 4.88
CA HIS A 198 0.99 3.19 5.60
C HIS A 198 1.85 2.13 4.91
N SER A 199 1.78 2.04 3.59
CA SER A 199 2.58 1.12 2.76
C SER A 199 4.08 1.39 2.87
N ALA A 200 4.45 2.68 2.95
CA ALA A 200 5.83 3.10 3.12
C ALA A 200 6.43 2.60 4.44
N VAL A 201 5.65 2.51 5.52
CA VAL A 201 6.18 2.16 6.85
C VAL A 201 5.96 0.69 7.25
N THR A 202 5.02 -0.01 6.61
CA THR A 202 4.67 -1.41 6.97
C THR A 202 5.06 -2.45 5.91
N ASN A 203 5.52 -2.02 4.73
CA ASN A 203 5.76 -2.88 3.56
C ASN A 203 4.51 -3.66 3.07
N VAL A 204 3.31 -3.29 3.54
CA VAL A 204 2.03 -3.79 3.01
C VAL A 204 1.70 -3.06 1.72
N PRO A 205 1.46 -3.74 0.58
CA PRO A 205 1.12 -3.06 -0.67
C PRO A 205 -0.20 -2.27 -0.58
N VAL A 206 -0.25 -1.07 -1.18
CA VAL A 206 -1.47 -0.24 -1.24
C VAL A 206 -2.67 -1.01 -1.82
N GLY A 207 -2.46 -1.80 -2.88
CA GLY A 207 -3.52 -2.60 -3.47
C GLY A 207 -4.12 -3.63 -2.49
N GLN A 208 -3.33 -4.16 -1.56
CA GLN A 208 -3.83 -5.05 -0.51
C GLN A 208 -4.69 -4.29 0.51
N LEU A 209 -4.30 -3.07 0.89
CA LEU A 209 -5.07 -2.22 1.80
C LEU A 209 -6.43 -1.86 1.20
N VAL A 210 -6.45 -1.42 -0.06
CA VAL A 210 -7.69 -1.12 -0.80
C VAL A 210 -8.59 -2.35 -0.90
N LYS A 211 -8.00 -3.51 -1.21
CA LYS A 211 -8.73 -4.78 -1.29
C LYS A 211 -9.36 -5.16 0.05
N PHE A 212 -8.64 -5.00 1.16
CA PHE A 212 -9.18 -5.26 2.49
C PHE A 212 -10.32 -4.32 2.83
N SER A 213 -10.17 -3.02 2.54
CA SER A 213 -11.23 -2.05 2.80
C SER A 213 -12.50 -2.34 1.97
N SER A 214 -12.36 -2.71 0.70
CA SER A 214 -13.47 -3.14 -0.14
C SER A 214 -14.18 -4.38 0.40
N LEU A 215 -13.41 -5.39 0.79
CA LEU A 215 -13.96 -6.63 1.33
C LEU A 215 -14.70 -6.38 2.66
N ILE A 216 -14.14 -5.56 3.55
CA ILE A 216 -14.81 -5.19 4.81
C ILE A 216 -16.14 -4.49 4.53
N ASN A 217 -16.18 -3.57 3.57
CA ASN A 217 -17.41 -2.86 3.24
C ASN A 217 -18.49 -3.80 2.69
N GLU A 218 -18.15 -4.70 1.77
CA GLU A 218 -19.07 -5.73 1.26
C GLU A 218 -19.56 -6.67 2.37
N MET A 219 -18.68 -7.08 3.29
CA MET A 219 -19.06 -7.88 4.44
C MET A 219 -20.03 -7.14 5.36
N VAL A 220 -19.81 -5.85 5.60
CA VAL A 220 -20.73 -5.03 6.40
C VAL A 220 -22.09 -4.89 5.71
N GLU A 221 -22.11 -4.63 4.40
CA GLU A 221 -23.37 -4.57 3.62
C GLU A 221 -24.14 -5.90 3.69
N THR A 222 -23.42 -7.03 3.60
CA THR A 222 -24.00 -8.36 3.75
C THR A 222 -24.64 -8.54 5.14
N ILE A 223 -23.96 -8.08 6.20
CA ILE A 223 -24.48 -8.12 7.58
C ILE A 223 -25.73 -7.25 7.74
N GLU A 224 -25.69 -6.03 7.21
CA GLU A 224 -26.81 -5.07 7.24
C GLU A 224 -28.03 -5.65 6.52
N HIS A 225 -27.84 -6.20 5.31
CA HIS A 225 -28.91 -6.84 4.54
C HIS A 225 -29.50 -8.05 5.24
N PHE A 226 -28.67 -8.91 5.85
CA PHE A 226 -29.13 -10.13 6.51
C PHE A 226 -30.16 -9.88 7.62
N ARG A 227 -30.05 -8.76 8.36
CA ARG A 227 -31.03 -8.35 9.38
C ARG A 227 -31.91 -7.16 8.98
N SER A 228 -31.75 -6.62 7.77
CA SER A 228 -32.41 -5.38 7.35
C SER A 228 -32.18 -4.24 8.36
N ILE A 229 -30.96 -4.14 8.88
CA ILE A 229 -30.53 -3.09 9.83
C ILE A 229 -29.61 -2.10 9.12
N ARG A 230 -29.39 -0.95 9.76
CA ARG A 230 -28.34 -0.02 9.37
C ARG A 230 -27.49 0.34 10.58
N ILE A 231 -26.18 0.22 10.43
CA ILE A 231 -25.20 0.43 11.48
C ILE A 231 -24.52 1.78 11.17
N PRO A 232 -24.77 2.84 11.96
CA PRO A 232 -24.14 4.13 11.72
C PRO A 232 -22.62 4.02 11.77
N LYS A 233 -21.90 4.58 10.78
CA LYS A 233 -20.43 4.46 10.68
C LYS A 233 -19.72 5.01 11.92
N GLU A 234 -20.26 6.09 12.49
CA GLU A 234 -19.75 6.75 13.68
C GLU A 234 -20.06 6.01 15.00
N SER A 235 -20.83 4.92 14.95
CA SER A 235 -21.20 4.16 16.13
C SER A 235 -20.06 3.27 16.63
N MET A 236 -20.01 3.06 17.95
CA MET A 236 -19.05 2.13 18.56
C MET A 236 -19.22 0.69 18.06
N ASP A 237 -20.42 0.30 17.62
CA ASP A 237 -20.66 -1.04 17.11
C ASP A 237 -20.11 -1.23 15.70
N TYR A 238 -20.19 -0.21 14.85
CA TYR A 238 -19.53 -0.21 13.55
C TYR A 238 -18.02 -0.32 13.68
N VAL A 239 -17.43 0.56 14.48
CA VAL A 239 -15.99 0.59 14.81
C VAL A 239 -15.53 -0.79 15.27
N ARG A 240 -16.26 -1.40 16.21
CA ARG A 240 -15.94 -2.73 16.76
C ARG A 240 -16.02 -3.82 15.67
N LEU A 241 -17.11 -3.84 14.90
CA LEU A 241 -17.32 -4.82 13.84
C LEU A 241 -16.19 -4.76 12.80
N VAL A 242 -15.96 -3.59 12.22
CA VAL A 242 -14.95 -3.37 11.16
C VAL A 242 -13.55 -3.70 11.68
N THR A 243 -13.23 -3.37 12.93
CA THR A 243 -11.95 -3.77 13.56
C THR A 243 -11.78 -5.29 13.59
N HIS A 244 -12.80 -6.03 14.01
CA HIS A 244 -12.72 -7.49 14.07
C HIS A 244 -12.65 -8.14 12.70
N LEU A 245 -13.41 -7.63 11.72
CA LEU A 245 -13.32 -8.07 10.32
C LEU A 245 -11.90 -7.85 9.78
N ARG A 246 -11.32 -6.66 9.98
CA ARG A 246 -9.95 -6.34 9.58
C ARG A 246 -8.94 -7.33 10.18
N PHE A 247 -9.02 -7.61 11.47
CA PHE A 247 -8.12 -8.57 12.12
C PHE A 247 -8.31 -10.01 11.63
N SER A 248 -9.54 -10.43 11.32
CA SER A 248 -9.79 -11.73 10.69
C SER A 248 -9.13 -11.82 9.32
N LEU A 249 -9.27 -10.80 8.47
CA LEU A 249 -8.61 -10.76 7.16
C LEU A 249 -7.08 -10.81 7.28
N GLU A 250 -6.49 -10.08 8.23
CA GLU A 250 -5.06 -10.12 8.50
C GLU A 250 -4.59 -11.52 8.93
N ARG A 251 -5.30 -12.17 9.86
CA ARG A 251 -4.94 -13.51 10.33
C ARG A 251 -5.02 -14.54 9.20
N VAL A 252 -6.10 -14.53 8.43
CA VAL A 252 -6.29 -15.41 7.27
C VAL A 252 -5.16 -15.22 6.26
N THR A 253 -4.84 -13.97 5.90
CA THR A 253 -3.80 -13.66 4.92
C THR A 253 -2.40 -14.04 5.42
N GLN A 254 -2.16 -13.93 6.72
CA GLN A 254 -0.91 -14.36 7.36
C GLN A 254 -0.86 -15.87 7.64
N LYS A 255 -1.91 -16.63 7.28
CA LYS A 255 -2.07 -18.06 7.58
C LYS A 255 -1.90 -18.38 9.07
N LYS A 256 -2.24 -17.43 9.95
CA LYS A 256 -2.22 -17.61 11.39
C LYS A 256 -3.49 -18.34 11.80
N VAL A 257 -3.32 -19.56 12.30
CA VAL A 257 -4.44 -20.35 12.83
C VAL A 257 -4.57 -20.06 14.32
N VAL A 258 -5.74 -19.57 14.73
CA VAL A 258 -6.10 -19.37 16.13
C VAL A 258 -7.26 -20.29 16.44
N SER A 259 -7.10 -21.19 17.40
CA SER A 259 -8.17 -22.11 17.77
C SER A 259 -9.27 -21.39 18.54
N ASN A 260 -10.53 -21.64 18.17
CA ASN A 260 -11.72 -21.21 18.87
C ASN A 260 -12.29 -22.38 19.70
N PRO A 261 -12.06 -22.42 21.02
CA PRO A 261 -12.47 -23.55 21.86
C PRO A 261 -14.00 -23.68 21.98
N PHE A 262 -14.77 -22.66 21.59
CA PHE A 262 -16.23 -22.62 21.73
C PHE A 262 -16.99 -22.88 20.43
N LEU A 263 -16.29 -23.16 19.32
CA LEU A 263 -16.87 -23.34 17.99
C LEU A 263 -18.02 -24.35 17.96
N LYS A 264 -17.86 -25.53 18.57
CA LYS A 264 -18.91 -26.57 18.62
C LYS A 264 -20.19 -26.10 19.32
N GLN A 265 -20.04 -25.31 20.38
CA GLN A 265 -21.18 -24.77 21.13
C GLN A 265 -21.87 -23.68 20.31
N MET A 266 -21.10 -22.80 19.67
CA MET A 266 -21.62 -21.71 18.83
C MET A 266 -22.46 -22.23 17.67
N LYS A 267 -22.02 -23.30 16.99
CA LYS A 267 -22.81 -23.96 15.93
C LYS A 267 -24.19 -24.41 16.39
N LYS A 268 -24.31 -24.83 17.65
CA LYS A 268 -25.58 -25.32 18.20
C LYS A 268 -26.48 -24.19 18.69
N GLN A 269 -25.90 -23.16 19.30
CA GLN A 269 -26.63 -22.07 19.97
C GLN A 269 -26.99 -20.92 19.03
N TYR A 270 -26.11 -20.54 18.11
CA TYR A 270 -26.24 -19.34 17.27
C TYR A 270 -26.35 -19.72 15.79
N LYS A 271 -27.42 -20.44 15.43
CA LYS A 271 -27.57 -21.04 14.10
C LYS A 271 -27.66 -20.00 12.97
N GLU A 272 -28.39 -18.90 13.20
CA GLU A 272 -28.55 -17.84 12.20
C GLU A 272 -27.23 -17.08 12.00
N GLU A 273 -26.55 -16.73 13.08
CA GLU A 273 -25.24 -16.08 13.02
C GLU A 273 -24.16 -16.98 12.42
N TYR A 274 -24.22 -18.29 12.68
CA TYR A 274 -23.33 -19.26 12.05
C TYR A 274 -23.58 -19.38 10.54
N ARG A 275 -24.85 -19.35 10.11
CA ARG A 275 -25.20 -19.31 8.68
C ARG A 275 -24.64 -18.06 8.00
N LEU A 276 -24.83 -16.89 8.60
CA LEU A 276 -24.26 -15.64 8.08
C LEU A 276 -22.73 -15.66 8.10
N ALA A 277 -22.10 -16.19 9.16
CA ALA A 277 -20.65 -16.30 9.23
C ALA A 277 -20.06 -17.19 8.13
N LEU A 278 -20.77 -18.25 7.71
CA LEU A 278 -20.38 -19.08 6.58
C LEU A 278 -20.49 -18.31 5.25
N GLU A 279 -21.54 -17.52 5.06
CA GLU A 279 -21.71 -16.66 3.89
C GLU A 279 -20.57 -15.63 3.80
N LEU A 280 -20.26 -14.96 4.91
CA LEU A 280 -19.13 -14.03 4.99
C LEU A 280 -17.78 -14.72 4.73
N ALA A 281 -17.61 -15.96 5.21
CA ALA A 281 -16.40 -16.73 4.93
C ALA A 281 -16.26 -17.09 3.45
N GLU A 282 -17.35 -17.34 2.74
CA GLU A 282 -17.30 -17.54 1.29
C GLU A 282 -16.90 -16.25 0.55
N VAL A 283 -17.47 -15.10 0.94
CA VAL A 283 -17.06 -13.79 0.41
C VAL A 283 -15.56 -13.54 0.64
N MET A 284 -15.05 -13.88 1.83
CA MET A 284 -13.62 -13.79 2.14
C MET A 284 -12.80 -14.75 1.26
N LYS A 285 -13.25 -15.99 1.07
CA LYS A 285 -12.57 -17.01 0.26
C LYS A 285 -12.42 -16.56 -1.18
N ASP A 286 -13.51 -16.06 -1.77
CA ASP A 286 -13.53 -15.58 -3.15
C ASP A 286 -12.59 -14.41 -3.37
N HIS A 287 -12.56 -13.46 -2.43
CA HIS A 287 -11.65 -12.32 -2.55
C HIS A 287 -10.20 -12.70 -2.26
N LEU A 288 -9.92 -13.48 -1.22
CA LEU A 288 -8.56 -13.78 -0.77
C LEU A 288 -7.93 -14.96 -1.51
N GLN A 289 -8.71 -15.76 -2.25
CA GLN A 289 -8.27 -16.98 -2.93
C GLN A 289 -7.56 -17.95 -1.98
N THR A 290 -8.08 -18.05 -0.75
CA THR A 290 -7.54 -18.91 0.30
C THR A 290 -8.68 -19.53 1.10
N GLU A 291 -8.48 -20.76 1.58
CA GLU A 291 -9.44 -21.39 2.48
C GLU A 291 -9.52 -20.64 3.82
N ILE A 292 -10.73 -20.48 4.32
CA ILE A 292 -11.00 -19.81 5.59
C ILE A 292 -11.08 -20.86 6.71
N PRO A 293 -10.24 -20.78 7.75
CA PRO A 293 -10.30 -21.71 8.87
C PRO A 293 -11.66 -21.69 9.56
N GLU A 294 -12.15 -22.86 9.97
CA GLU A 294 -13.45 -22.97 10.66
C GLU A 294 -13.48 -22.19 11.99
N ASP A 295 -12.32 -22.06 12.65
CA ASP A 295 -12.18 -21.24 13.84
C ASP A 295 -12.46 -19.75 13.57
N GLU A 296 -12.12 -19.23 12.38
CA GLU A 296 -12.44 -17.85 11.97
C GLU A 296 -13.95 -17.66 11.79
N VAL A 297 -14.64 -18.65 11.23
CA VAL A 297 -16.12 -18.65 11.18
C VAL A 297 -16.68 -18.55 12.59
N GLY A 298 -16.11 -19.28 13.55
CA GLY A 298 -16.48 -19.19 14.96
C GLY A 298 -16.29 -17.79 15.56
N PHE A 299 -15.18 -17.11 15.25
CA PHE A 299 -14.96 -15.73 15.70
C PHE A 299 -15.96 -14.75 15.07
N LEU A 300 -16.29 -14.91 13.79
CA LEU A 300 -17.35 -14.12 13.14
C LEU A 300 -18.69 -14.29 13.87
N VAL A 301 -19.08 -15.53 14.23
CA VAL A 301 -20.31 -15.77 15.01
C VAL A 301 -20.33 -14.99 16.32
N MET A 302 -19.22 -14.93 17.05
CA MET A 302 -19.14 -14.17 18.30
C MET A 302 -19.44 -12.68 18.09
N HIS A 303 -18.85 -12.10 17.04
CA HIS A 303 -19.01 -10.69 16.75
C HIS A 303 -20.40 -10.36 16.19
N LEU A 304 -20.96 -11.24 15.35
CA LEU A 304 -22.32 -11.12 14.84
C LEU A 304 -23.36 -11.24 15.95
N ASN A 305 -23.24 -12.23 16.83
CA ASN A 305 -24.18 -12.40 17.94
C ASN A 305 -24.16 -11.18 18.87
N ARG A 306 -22.97 -10.68 19.20
CA ARG A 306 -22.84 -9.45 20.00
C ARG A 306 -23.51 -8.25 19.32
N LEU A 307 -23.28 -8.08 18.02
CA LEU A 307 -23.88 -6.99 17.24
C LEU A 307 -25.41 -7.08 17.25
N PHE A 308 -25.96 -8.26 16.99
CA PHE A 308 -27.41 -8.46 16.89
C PHE A 308 -28.14 -8.40 18.24
N GLN A 309 -27.45 -8.55 19.37
CA GLN A 309 -28.03 -8.23 20.68
C GLN A 309 -28.35 -6.74 20.83
N VAL A 310 -27.56 -5.86 20.19
CA VAL A 310 -27.78 -4.40 20.24
C VAL A 310 -28.85 -3.98 19.22
N TYR A 311 -28.79 -4.53 18.02
CA TYR A 311 -29.72 -4.24 16.93
C TYR A 311 -30.88 -5.25 16.87
N THR A 312 -31.53 -5.48 18.02
CA THR A 312 -32.66 -6.42 18.10
C THR A 312 -33.85 -5.85 17.32
N SER A 313 -34.40 -6.64 16.41
CA SER A 313 -35.67 -6.36 15.72
C SER A 313 -36.87 -6.54 16.67
#